data_AF-A0A3P8KL70-F1
#
_entry.id   AF-A0A3P8KL70-F1
#
_cell.length_a   1.000
_cell.length_b   1.000
_cell.length_c   1.000
_cell.angle_alpha   90.00
_cell.angle_beta   90.00
_cell.angle_gamma   90.00
#
_symmetry.space_group_name_H-M   'P 1'
#
loop_
_entity.id
_entity.type
_entity.pdbx_description
1 polymer ?
#
loop_
_entity_poly.entity_id
_entity_poly.type
_entity_poly.pdbx_seq_one_letter_code
_entity_poly.pdbx_strand_id
1 'polypeptide(L)'
;MGPKSRYLGPEVPKEDLIWQDPLPAAVHSPSEADIATLKIAIGRCGPVGERAGFRCLGSASTFRGGDKRGGANGARLALAPQKDWPVNAIAAKVLPTLQAIQKASGKASLADIIVLAGSVGVEQAAAAAGVSVTVPFAPGRVDARQDQTDIESVGLLEPLADGFRNYRRIEGGVSTETLLLDKAQQLTLTAPSLPCWLGVYACWAPTLTAASTASSPTARGVLSTTSSSIS
;
A
#
# COMPACT_ATOMS: atom_id res chain seq x y z
N MET A 1 -2.46 -20.78 -7.43
CA MET A 1 -3.42 -20.71 -6.30
C MET A 1 -3.10 -19.60 -5.30
N GLY A 2 -1.95 -18.92 -5.41
CA GLY A 2 -1.53 -17.92 -4.44
C GLY A 2 -0.95 -18.56 -3.18
N PRO A 3 -1.04 -17.90 -2.01
CA PRO A 3 -0.39 -18.35 -0.79
C PRO A 3 -0.96 -19.67 -0.28
N LYS A 4 -0.13 -20.42 0.45
CA LYS A 4 -0.45 -21.75 1.01
C LYS A 4 -1.65 -21.75 1.95
N SER A 5 -1.98 -20.61 2.57
CA SER A 5 -3.21 -20.43 3.37
C SER A 5 -4.51 -20.65 2.60
N ARG A 6 -4.48 -20.65 1.26
CA ARG A 6 -5.63 -20.94 0.40
C ARG A 6 -5.79 -22.42 0.05
N TYR A 7 -4.85 -23.28 0.43
CA TYR A 7 -4.83 -24.68 0.05
C TYR A 7 -5.71 -25.45 1.03
N LEU A 8 -6.59 -26.31 0.51
CA LEU A 8 -7.57 -27.07 1.30
C LEU A 8 -7.43 -28.55 0.99
N GLY A 9 -7.70 -29.40 1.97
CA GLY A 9 -7.69 -30.85 1.83
C GLY A 9 -6.56 -31.54 2.61
N PRO A 10 -6.63 -32.87 2.76
CA PRO A 10 -5.69 -33.64 3.57
C PRO A 10 -4.31 -33.83 2.93
N GLU A 11 -4.19 -33.59 1.62
CA GLU A 11 -2.98 -33.86 0.83
C GLU A 11 -2.11 -32.62 0.58
N VAL A 12 -2.38 -31.50 1.27
CA VAL A 12 -1.56 -30.29 1.12
C VAL A 12 -0.11 -30.58 1.54
N PRO A 13 0.87 -30.43 0.65
CA PRO A 13 2.26 -30.71 0.97
C PRO A 13 2.74 -29.86 2.16
N LYS A 14 3.49 -30.48 3.07
CA LYS A 14 4.05 -29.79 4.24
C LYS A 14 5.20 -28.85 3.87
N GLU A 15 5.94 -29.16 2.81
CA GLU A 15 7.01 -28.33 2.27
C GLU A 15 6.47 -27.00 1.74
N ASP A 16 7.22 -25.92 1.97
CA ASP A 16 6.96 -24.60 1.40
C ASP A 16 7.82 -24.43 0.15
N LEU A 17 7.19 -24.08 -0.96
CA LEU A 17 7.89 -23.91 -2.24
C LEU A 17 8.03 -22.42 -2.55
N ILE A 18 9.16 -22.03 -3.11
CA ILE A 18 9.50 -20.61 -3.32
C ILE A 18 8.47 -19.85 -4.18
N TRP A 19 7.93 -20.50 -5.22
CA TRP A 19 6.93 -19.90 -6.11
C TRP A 19 5.57 -19.63 -5.43
N GLN A 20 5.35 -20.16 -4.23
CA GLN A 20 4.14 -19.90 -3.43
C GLN A 20 4.22 -18.56 -2.70
N ASP A 21 5.35 -17.83 -2.82
CA ASP A 21 5.66 -16.63 -2.05
C ASP A 21 5.48 -16.87 -0.54
N PRO A 22 6.18 -17.88 0.06
CA PRO A 22 5.91 -18.33 1.41
C PRO A 22 6.10 -17.23 2.44
N LEU A 23 5.34 -17.33 3.52
CA LEU A 23 5.35 -16.38 4.64
C LEU A 23 5.71 -17.14 5.92
N PRO A 24 6.54 -16.56 6.80
CA PRO A 24 6.87 -17.19 8.07
C PRO A 24 5.66 -17.18 9.02
N ALA A 25 5.72 -17.99 10.07
CA ALA A 25 4.73 -17.96 11.13
C ALA A 25 4.70 -16.59 11.83
N ALA A 26 3.52 -16.18 12.29
CA ALA A 26 3.36 -14.91 13.00
C ALA A 26 4.09 -14.94 14.36
N VAL A 27 4.97 -13.97 14.56
CA VAL A 27 5.73 -13.78 15.81
C VAL A 27 5.02 -12.77 16.73
N HIS A 28 4.24 -11.86 16.15
CA HIS A 28 3.59 -10.77 16.87
C HIS A 28 2.08 -10.97 16.94
N SER A 29 1.48 -10.58 18.07
CA SER A 29 0.04 -10.54 18.29
C SER A 29 -0.30 -9.24 19.01
N PRO A 30 -0.35 -8.10 18.30
CA PRO A 30 -0.59 -6.80 18.93
C PRO A 30 -2.03 -6.71 19.44
N SER A 31 -2.20 -6.22 20.66
CA SER A 31 -3.51 -5.91 21.22
C SER A 31 -4.08 -4.61 20.64
N GLU A 32 -5.37 -4.34 20.88
CA GLU A 32 -5.99 -3.07 20.48
C GLU A 32 -5.29 -1.84 21.10
N ALA A 33 -4.81 -1.96 22.34
CA ALA A 33 -4.06 -0.89 23.01
C ALA A 33 -2.69 -0.65 22.37
N ASP A 34 -2.00 -1.72 21.94
CA ASP A 34 -0.74 -1.61 21.20
C ASP A 34 -0.97 -0.90 19.86
N ILE A 35 -2.05 -1.25 19.14
CA ILE A 35 -2.43 -0.63 17.87
C ILE A 35 -2.71 0.86 18.07
N ALA A 36 -3.47 1.25 19.10
CA ALA A 36 -3.75 2.65 19.41
C ALA A 36 -2.45 3.43 19.70
N THR A 37 -1.53 2.83 20.46
CA THR A 37 -0.23 3.44 20.77
C THR A 37 0.63 3.62 19.52
N LEU A 38 0.64 2.62 18.64
CA LEU A 38 1.33 2.68 17.34
C LEU A 38 0.73 3.75 16.43
N LYS A 39 -0.60 3.90 16.38
CA LYS A 39 -1.27 4.97 15.63
C LYS A 39 -0.80 6.35 16.09
N ILE A 40 -0.72 6.57 17.42
CA ILE A 40 -0.23 7.82 18.00
C ILE A 40 1.24 8.05 17.63
N ALA A 41 2.09 7.01 17.73
CA ALA A 41 3.50 7.10 17.38
C ALA A 41 3.71 7.48 15.91
N ILE A 42 2.96 6.85 14.99
CA ILE A 42 2.99 7.15 13.56
C ILE A 42 2.50 8.58 13.30
N GLY A 43 1.40 9.00 13.96
CA GLY A 43 0.84 10.34 13.81
C GLY A 43 1.79 11.46 14.26
N ARG A 44 2.67 11.19 15.24
CA ARG A 44 3.70 12.14 15.72
C ARG A 44 4.87 12.31 14.76
N CYS A 45 5.06 11.43 13.80
CA CYS A 45 6.15 11.54 12.82
C CYS A 45 5.93 12.66 11.76
N GLY A 46 4.98 13.58 11.98
CA GLY A 46 4.84 14.84 11.23
C GLY A 46 4.43 14.61 9.76
N PRO A 47 5.10 15.22 8.75
CA PRO A 47 4.79 15.05 7.32
C PRO A 47 4.96 13.60 6.84
N VAL A 48 5.37 12.68 7.72
CA VAL A 48 5.21 11.25 7.52
C VAL A 48 3.72 10.87 7.45
N GLY A 49 2.81 11.43 8.25
CA GLY A 49 1.37 11.13 8.24
C GLY A 49 0.67 11.42 6.90
N GLU A 50 0.77 12.67 6.41
CA GLU A 50 0.20 13.07 5.09
C GLU A 50 0.79 12.26 3.94
N ARG A 51 2.11 12.09 3.93
CA ARG A 51 2.77 11.37 2.84
C ARG A 51 2.68 9.83 3.02
N ALA A 52 2.32 9.28 4.21
CA ALA A 52 2.30 7.84 4.51
C ALA A 52 1.13 7.10 3.87
N GLY A 53 -0.04 7.72 3.77
CA GLY A 53 -1.18 7.07 3.11
C GLY A 53 -0.89 6.70 1.65
N PHE A 54 -0.17 7.54 0.90
CA PHE A 54 0.32 7.21 -0.44
C PHE A 54 1.39 6.09 -0.44
N ARG A 55 2.25 6.05 0.58
CA ARG A 55 3.43 5.19 0.64
C ARG A 55 3.14 3.76 1.04
N CYS A 56 2.13 3.55 1.88
CA CYS A 56 1.73 2.21 2.31
C CYS A 56 0.92 1.47 1.25
N LEU A 57 0.28 2.22 0.35
CA LEU A 57 -0.46 1.70 -0.79
C LEU A 57 0.44 1.01 -1.83
N GLY A 58 1.71 1.43 -1.97
CA GLY A 58 2.67 0.71 -2.82
C GLY A 58 2.88 -0.75 -2.41
N SER A 59 2.68 -1.07 -1.12
CA SER A 59 2.73 -2.46 -0.65
C SER A 59 1.46 -3.23 -1.02
N ALA A 60 0.27 -2.63 -0.83
CA ALA A 60 -1.01 -3.29 -1.08
C ALA A 60 -1.36 -3.39 -2.58
N SER A 61 -0.94 -2.41 -3.39
CA SER A 61 -1.30 -2.31 -4.80
C SER A 61 -0.60 -3.33 -5.71
N THR A 62 0.35 -4.10 -5.18
CA THR A 62 0.96 -5.22 -5.90
C THR A 62 0.04 -6.43 -6.04
N PHE A 63 -1.07 -6.47 -5.29
CA PHE A 63 -2.01 -7.58 -5.33
C PHE A 63 -2.65 -7.74 -6.72
N ARG A 64 -2.81 -8.99 -7.15
CA ARG A 64 -3.51 -9.37 -8.39
C ARG A 64 -4.55 -10.45 -8.11
N GLY A 65 -5.80 -10.16 -8.44
CA GLY A 65 -6.94 -11.03 -8.19
C GLY A 65 -6.91 -12.35 -8.97
N GLY A 66 -6.21 -12.39 -10.11
CA GLY A 66 -6.12 -13.56 -10.99
C GLY A 66 -5.37 -14.73 -10.36
N ASP A 67 -4.13 -14.51 -9.92
CA ASP A 67 -3.27 -15.55 -9.33
C ASP A 67 -3.17 -15.48 -7.80
N LYS A 68 -3.72 -14.41 -7.20
CA LYS A 68 -3.68 -14.08 -5.76
C LYS A 68 -2.27 -13.82 -5.21
N ARG A 69 -1.35 -13.35 -6.07
CA ARG A 69 -0.01 -12.92 -5.65
C ARG A 69 0.01 -11.45 -5.24
N GLY A 70 1.11 -11.06 -4.58
CA GLY A 70 1.34 -9.68 -4.11
C GLY A 70 0.53 -9.31 -2.86
N GLY A 71 0.39 -8.00 -2.65
CA GLY A 71 -0.28 -7.43 -1.48
C GLY A 71 0.68 -7.07 -0.35
N ALA A 72 0.11 -6.56 0.75
CA ALA A 72 0.87 -5.98 1.85
C ALA A 72 1.47 -7.00 2.85
N ASN A 73 0.99 -8.24 2.84
CA ASN A 73 1.50 -9.27 3.75
C ASN A 73 2.91 -9.72 3.32
N GLY A 74 3.81 -9.91 4.28
CA GLY A 74 5.22 -10.20 4.02
C GLY A 74 6.13 -8.96 3.99
N ALA A 75 5.59 -7.73 4.05
CA ALA A 75 6.37 -6.49 3.96
C ALA A 75 7.38 -6.47 2.79
N ARG A 76 7.06 -7.14 1.67
CA ARG A 76 7.98 -7.29 0.52
C ARG A 76 8.38 -5.96 -0.12
N LEU A 77 7.63 -4.88 0.15
CA LEU A 77 8.02 -3.51 -0.17
C LEU A 77 9.40 -3.12 0.40
N ALA A 78 9.79 -3.70 1.54
CA ALA A 78 11.10 -3.48 2.17
C ALA A 78 12.21 -4.38 1.63
N LEU A 79 11.88 -5.34 0.77
CA LEU A 79 12.78 -6.33 0.21
C LEU A 79 13.08 -6.02 -1.27
N ALA A 80 14.15 -6.63 -1.79
CA ALA A 80 14.39 -6.62 -3.24
C ALA A 80 13.38 -7.55 -3.94
N PRO A 81 12.88 -7.18 -5.14
CA PRO A 81 13.20 -5.97 -5.91
C PRO A 81 12.31 -4.75 -5.60
N GLN A 82 11.23 -4.90 -4.83
CA GLN A 82 10.19 -3.87 -4.72
C GLN A 82 10.68 -2.55 -4.12
N LYS A 83 11.64 -2.61 -3.21
CA LYS A 83 12.24 -1.42 -2.58
C LYS A 83 12.93 -0.50 -3.59
N ASP A 84 13.38 -1.06 -4.72
CA ASP A 84 14.17 -0.35 -5.74
C ASP A 84 13.34 0.06 -6.97
N TRP A 85 12.04 -0.27 -7.00
CA TRP A 85 11.18 0.12 -8.12
C TRP A 85 10.99 1.64 -8.19
N PRO A 86 11.03 2.25 -9.41
CA PRO A 86 10.85 3.69 -9.57
C PRO A 86 9.53 4.20 -8.99
N VAL A 87 8.45 3.42 -9.15
CA VAL A 87 7.12 3.75 -8.61
C VAL A 87 7.08 3.77 -7.06
N ASN A 88 8.04 3.10 -6.41
CA ASN A 88 8.14 3.00 -4.95
C ASN A 88 9.20 3.93 -4.36
N ALA A 89 9.86 4.78 -5.14
CA ALA A 89 10.94 5.66 -4.66
C ALA A 89 10.53 6.53 -3.46
N ILE A 90 9.28 7.01 -3.42
CA ILE A 90 8.76 7.78 -2.28
C ILE A 90 8.50 6.87 -1.06
N ALA A 91 8.02 5.64 -1.27
CA ALA A 91 7.77 4.68 -0.21
C ALA A 91 9.07 4.21 0.45
N ALA A 92 10.12 3.97 -0.36
CA ALA A 92 11.44 3.59 0.10
C ALA A 92 12.04 4.60 1.09
N LYS A 93 11.79 5.90 0.91
CA LYS A 93 12.26 6.96 1.82
C LYS A 93 11.66 6.91 3.23
N VAL A 94 10.53 6.22 3.42
CA VAL A 94 9.80 6.19 4.71
C VAL A 94 9.87 4.86 5.42
N LEU A 95 10.27 3.80 4.72
CA LEU A 95 10.58 2.52 5.35
C LEU A 95 11.54 2.66 6.55
N PRO A 96 12.63 3.46 6.52
CA PRO A 96 13.51 3.60 7.68
C PRO A 96 12.80 4.14 8.93
N THR A 97 11.88 5.09 8.77
CA THR A 97 11.09 5.63 9.88
C THR A 97 10.12 4.59 10.44
N LEU A 98 9.42 3.86 9.57
CA LEU A 98 8.51 2.79 10.00
C LEU A 98 9.25 1.64 10.67
N GLN A 99 10.45 1.29 10.18
CA GLN A 99 11.35 0.33 10.80
C GLN A 99 11.83 0.81 12.18
N ALA A 100 12.10 2.10 12.35
CA ALA A 100 12.45 2.64 13.66
C ALA A 100 11.29 2.53 14.67
N ILE A 101 10.05 2.82 14.24
CA ILE A 101 8.84 2.63 15.07
C ILE A 101 8.66 1.14 15.41
N GLN A 102 8.83 0.26 14.43
CA GLN A 102 8.72 -1.19 14.62
C GLN A 102 9.74 -1.70 15.65
N LYS A 103 11.00 -1.28 15.53
CA LYS A 103 12.05 -1.63 16.49
C LYS A 103 11.80 -1.06 17.89
N ALA A 104 11.32 0.18 17.99
CA ALA A 104 11.03 0.82 19.26
C ALA A 104 9.84 0.17 20.00
N SER A 105 8.83 -0.27 19.25
CA SER A 105 7.65 -0.92 19.81
C SER A 105 7.90 -2.40 20.11
N GLY A 106 8.44 -3.15 19.14
CA GLY A 106 8.60 -4.62 19.22
C GLY A 106 7.28 -5.40 19.28
N LYS A 107 6.12 -4.75 19.11
CA LYS A 107 4.78 -5.36 19.29
C LYS A 107 4.10 -5.82 18.01
N ALA A 108 4.51 -5.32 16.85
CA ALA A 108 3.87 -5.59 15.57
C ALA A 108 4.90 -5.82 14.46
N SER A 109 4.49 -6.52 13.40
CA SER A 109 5.29 -6.69 12.19
C SER A 109 5.43 -5.37 11.43
N LEU A 110 6.48 -5.25 10.62
CA LEU A 110 6.63 -4.13 9.70
C LEU A 110 5.47 -4.09 8.70
N ALA A 111 4.98 -5.24 8.24
CA ALA A 111 3.82 -5.34 7.35
C ALA A 111 2.56 -4.70 7.98
N ASP A 112 2.30 -4.97 9.26
CA ASP A 112 1.18 -4.37 9.97
C ASP A 112 1.38 -2.87 10.19
N ILE A 113 2.60 -2.44 10.53
CA ILE A 113 2.91 -1.01 10.70
C ILE A 113 2.79 -0.22 9.40
N ILE A 114 3.18 -0.80 8.26
CA ILE A 114 2.96 -0.20 6.94
C ILE A 114 1.45 0.01 6.73
N VAL A 115 0.63 -1.02 6.88
CA VAL A 115 -0.82 -0.86 6.67
C VAL A 115 -1.44 0.12 7.67
N LEU A 116 -1.03 0.06 8.94
CA LEU A 116 -1.51 0.95 9.98
C LEU A 116 -1.16 2.41 9.69
N ALA A 117 0.02 2.68 9.16
CA ALA A 117 0.41 4.02 8.72
C ALA A 117 -0.45 4.54 7.56
N GLY A 118 -0.94 3.64 6.71
CA GLY A 118 -1.95 3.97 5.71
C GLY A 118 -3.28 4.41 6.34
N SER A 119 -3.78 3.62 7.30
CA SER A 119 -5.00 3.93 8.05
C SER A 119 -4.92 5.28 8.79
N VAL A 120 -3.81 5.54 9.48
CA VAL A 120 -3.59 6.81 10.20
C VAL A 120 -3.64 8.00 9.25
N GLY A 121 -3.02 7.89 8.07
CA GLY A 121 -3.09 8.95 7.07
C GLY A 121 -4.53 9.24 6.66
N VAL A 122 -5.33 8.20 6.41
CA VAL A 122 -6.73 8.36 5.98
C VAL A 122 -7.58 9.02 7.07
N GLU A 123 -7.40 8.58 8.32
CA GLU A 123 -8.07 9.18 9.48
C GLU A 123 -7.68 10.66 9.65
N GLN A 124 -6.40 11.01 9.45
CA GLN A 124 -5.91 12.39 9.52
C GLN A 124 -6.49 13.27 8.40
N ALA A 125 -6.52 12.77 7.15
CA ALA A 125 -7.03 13.52 6.01
C ALA A 125 -8.56 13.74 6.07
N ALA A 126 -9.29 12.78 6.62
CA ALA A 126 -10.71 12.93 6.91
C ALA A 126 -10.94 13.96 8.02
N ALA A 127 -10.15 13.89 9.11
CA ALA A 127 -10.24 14.86 10.20
C ALA A 127 -9.94 16.29 9.74
N ALA A 128 -8.98 16.48 8.82
CA ALA A 128 -8.69 17.77 8.20
C ALA A 128 -9.86 18.32 7.36
N ALA A 129 -10.71 17.43 6.82
CA ALA A 129 -11.95 17.79 6.13
C ALA A 129 -13.13 18.02 7.09
N GLY A 130 -12.90 17.95 8.41
CA GLY A 130 -13.96 18.05 9.43
C GLY A 130 -14.77 16.76 9.61
N VAL A 131 -14.33 15.63 9.04
CA VAL A 131 -15.01 14.34 9.13
C VAL A 131 -14.22 13.40 10.03
N SER A 132 -14.82 12.99 11.15
CA SER A 132 -14.22 11.96 12.00
C SER A 132 -14.57 10.57 11.46
N VAL A 133 -13.55 9.79 11.10
CA VAL A 133 -13.71 8.40 10.66
C VAL A 133 -12.69 7.53 11.38
N THR A 134 -13.07 6.30 11.69
CA THR A 134 -12.14 5.26 12.16
C THR A 134 -12.00 4.22 11.06
N VAL A 135 -10.77 4.00 10.59
CA VAL A 135 -10.48 3.01 9.56
C VAL A 135 -10.28 1.66 10.23
N PRO A 136 -11.06 0.63 9.86
CA PRO A 136 -10.88 -0.72 10.39
C PRO A 136 -9.47 -1.25 10.09
N PHE A 137 -8.85 -1.88 11.08
CA PHE A 137 -7.51 -2.46 10.96
C PHE A 137 -7.52 -3.89 11.51
N ALA A 138 -7.10 -4.84 10.68
CA ALA A 138 -6.92 -6.24 11.07
C ALA A 138 -5.42 -6.54 11.20
N PRO A 139 -4.90 -6.84 12.41
CA PRO A 139 -3.51 -7.24 12.60
C PRO A 139 -3.27 -8.70 12.18
N GLY A 140 -2.01 -9.13 12.23
CA GLY A 140 -1.60 -10.52 12.00
C GLY A 140 -0.81 -10.73 10.72
N ARG A 141 -0.38 -9.64 10.06
CA ARG A 141 0.58 -9.75 8.96
C ARG A 141 1.95 -10.11 9.51
N VAL A 142 2.75 -10.70 8.65
CA VAL A 142 4.10 -11.16 8.99
C VAL A 142 5.11 -10.53 8.05
N ASP A 143 6.36 -10.51 8.47
CA ASP A 143 7.47 -10.01 7.66
C ASP A 143 8.17 -11.18 6.99
N ALA A 144 8.15 -11.22 5.66
CA ALA A 144 8.88 -12.21 4.90
C ALA A 144 10.38 -11.90 4.94
N ARG A 145 11.19 -12.92 4.71
CA ARG A 145 12.64 -12.75 4.55
C ARG A 145 13.03 -12.73 3.08
N GLN A 146 14.24 -12.25 2.80
CA GLN A 146 14.76 -12.18 1.43
C GLN A 146 14.94 -13.58 0.81
N ASP A 147 15.31 -14.60 1.59
CA ASP A 147 15.39 -16.00 1.16
C ASP A 147 14.03 -16.60 0.77
N GLN A 148 12.93 -16.00 1.25
CA GLN A 148 11.55 -16.41 0.94
C GLN A 148 10.95 -15.60 -0.21
N THR A 149 11.77 -14.82 -0.92
CA THR A 149 11.35 -13.91 -1.98
C THR A 149 12.17 -14.15 -3.23
N ASP A 150 11.56 -14.80 -4.22
CA ASP A 150 12.15 -14.95 -5.55
C ASP A 150 12.11 -13.61 -6.30
N ILE A 151 13.29 -13.04 -6.52
CA ILE A 151 13.46 -11.71 -7.10
C ILE A 151 12.90 -11.65 -8.52
N GLU A 152 13.15 -12.67 -9.34
CA GLU A 152 12.71 -12.70 -10.73
C GLU A 152 11.18 -12.79 -10.80
N SER A 153 10.62 -13.70 -10.01
CA SER A 153 9.17 -13.91 -9.93
C SER A 153 8.42 -12.70 -9.37
N VAL A 154 9.01 -11.99 -8.40
CA VAL A 154 8.44 -10.73 -7.87
C VAL A 154 8.67 -9.57 -8.82
N GLY A 155 9.73 -9.58 -9.64
CA GLY A 155 9.97 -8.58 -10.69
C GLY A 155 8.81 -8.48 -11.67
N LEU A 156 8.14 -9.60 -11.98
CA LEU A 156 6.92 -9.64 -12.79
C LEU A 156 5.73 -8.90 -12.16
N LEU A 157 5.79 -8.59 -10.86
CA LEU A 157 4.76 -7.84 -10.15
C LEU A 157 4.89 -6.31 -10.34
N GLU A 158 6.01 -5.82 -10.89
CA GLU A 158 6.24 -4.39 -11.11
C GLU A 158 5.17 -3.81 -12.07
N PRO A 159 4.48 -2.73 -11.69
CA PRO A 159 3.44 -2.15 -12.53
C PRO A 159 4.03 -1.38 -13.72
N LEU A 160 3.53 -1.65 -14.92
CA LEU A 160 3.85 -0.84 -16.12
C LEU A 160 3.21 0.55 -16.04
N ALA A 161 2.04 0.63 -15.43
CA ALA A 161 1.36 1.87 -15.10
C ALA A 161 0.56 1.67 -13.80
N ASP A 162 0.43 2.75 -13.06
CA ASP A 162 -0.40 2.83 -11.86
C ASP A 162 -1.11 4.18 -11.86
N GLY A 163 -2.32 4.19 -12.43
CA GLY A 163 -3.11 5.41 -12.58
C GLY A 163 -3.54 6.03 -11.24
N PHE A 164 -3.63 5.23 -10.17
CA PHE A 164 -3.88 5.77 -8.83
C PHE A 164 -2.70 6.61 -8.35
N ARG A 165 -1.47 6.24 -8.70
CA ARG A 165 -0.25 6.99 -8.36
C ARG A 165 0.20 7.97 -9.44
N ASN A 166 -0.61 8.17 -10.48
CA ASN A 166 -0.26 8.93 -11.68
C ASN A 166 1.13 8.53 -12.23
N TYR A 167 1.37 7.23 -12.35
CA TYR A 167 2.64 6.66 -12.80
C TYR A 167 2.45 5.86 -14.09
N ARG A 168 3.36 6.06 -15.06
CA ARG A 168 3.43 5.29 -16.30
C ARG A 168 4.90 5.11 -16.69
N ARG A 169 5.31 3.87 -16.93
CA ARG A 169 6.68 3.51 -17.33
C ARG A 169 6.84 3.35 -18.84
N ILE A 170 5.81 2.81 -19.51
CA ILE A 170 5.84 2.50 -20.93
C ILE A 170 5.35 3.68 -21.77
N GLU A 171 6.07 4.01 -22.83
CA GLU A 171 5.63 5.00 -23.82
C GLU A 171 4.95 4.28 -25.00
N GLY A 172 3.82 4.82 -25.47
CA GLY A 172 3.08 4.26 -26.61
C GLY A 172 2.29 2.97 -26.34
N GLY A 173 1.65 2.44 -27.39
CA GLY A 173 0.90 1.18 -27.40
C GLY A 173 -0.55 1.30 -26.91
N VAL A 174 -0.74 1.24 -25.59
CA VAL A 174 -2.07 1.21 -24.95
C VAL A 174 -2.35 2.58 -24.30
N SER A 175 -3.62 3.00 -24.30
CA SER A 175 -4.01 4.26 -23.64
C SER A 175 -3.86 4.17 -22.11
N THR A 176 -3.65 5.31 -21.46
CA THR A 176 -3.46 5.36 -20.00
C THR A 176 -4.72 4.90 -19.26
N GLU A 177 -5.89 5.21 -19.81
CA GLU A 177 -7.20 4.86 -19.27
C GLU A 177 -7.43 3.35 -19.33
N THR A 178 -7.03 2.69 -20.42
CA THR A 178 -7.11 1.23 -20.52
C THR A 178 -6.20 0.56 -19.49
N LEU A 179 -4.99 1.07 -19.27
CA LEU A 179 -4.09 0.55 -18.24
C LEU A 179 -4.62 0.80 -16.82
N LEU A 180 -5.32 1.91 -16.59
CA LEU A 180 -6.00 2.18 -15.32
C LEU A 180 -7.13 1.17 -15.08
N LEU A 181 -7.95 0.89 -16.09
CA LEU A 181 -9.02 -0.10 -16.01
C LEU A 181 -8.48 -1.52 -15.77
N ASP A 182 -7.40 -1.89 -16.47
CA ASP A 182 -6.69 -3.15 -16.24
C ASP A 182 -6.19 -3.24 -14.79
N LYS A 183 -5.56 -2.17 -14.27
CA LYS A 183 -5.10 -2.14 -12.89
C LYS A 183 -6.23 -2.25 -11.88
N ALA A 184 -7.35 -1.57 -12.13
CA ALA A 184 -8.54 -1.65 -11.29
C ALA A 184 -9.14 -3.07 -11.27
N GLN A 185 -9.16 -3.73 -12.43
CA GLN A 185 -9.58 -5.13 -12.57
C GLN A 185 -8.67 -6.07 -11.77
N GLN A 186 -7.34 -5.90 -11.85
CA GLN A 186 -6.38 -6.68 -11.07
C GLN A 186 -6.62 -6.55 -9.57
N LEU A 187 -7.01 -5.35 -9.11
CA LEU A 187 -7.35 -5.07 -7.72
C LEU A 187 -8.79 -5.49 -7.36
N THR A 188 -9.52 -6.12 -8.27
CA THR A 188 -10.92 -6.56 -8.10
C THR A 188 -11.88 -5.42 -7.73
N LEU A 189 -11.56 -4.20 -8.17
CA LEU A 189 -12.38 -3.02 -7.96
C LEU A 189 -13.60 -3.04 -8.88
N THR A 190 -14.74 -2.60 -8.35
CA THR A 190 -15.97 -2.42 -9.11
C THR A 190 -16.03 -1.03 -9.74
N ALA A 191 -16.82 -0.86 -10.81
CA ALA A 191 -16.98 0.42 -11.48
C ALA A 191 -17.36 1.58 -10.55
N PRO A 192 -18.24 1.43 -9.53
CA PRO A 192 -18.53 2.50 -8.58
C PRO A 192 -17.36 2.84 -7.63
N SER A 193 -16.52 1.85 -7.29
CA SER A 193 -15.40 2.05 -6.37
C SER A 193 -14.21 2.77 -7.02
N LEU A 194 -14.04 2.62 -8.34
CA LEU A 194 -12.90 3.16 -9.07
C LEU A 194 -12.83 4.71 -9.03
N PRO A 195 -13.91 5.47 -9.33
CA PRO A 195 -13.89 6.93 -9.20
C PRO A 195 -13.62 7.41 -7.77
N CYS A 196 -14.15 6.71 -6.77
CA CYS A 196 -13.91 7.04 -5.36
C CYS A 196 -12.42 6.94 -5.03
N TRP A 197 -11.79 5.83 -5.43
CA TRP A 197 -10.34 5.67 -5.27
C TRP A 197 -9.57 6.75 -6.04
N LEU A 198 -9.86 6.98 -7.32
CA LEU A 198 -9.17 8.02 -8.08
C LEU A 198 -9.27 9.41 -7.43
N GLY A 199 -10.45 9.78 -6.91
CA GLY A 199 -10.64 11.03 -6.16
C GLY A 199 -9.77 11.11 -4.91
N VAL A 200 -9.76 10.06 -4.09
CA VAL A 200 -8.90 9.96 -2.89
C VAL A 200 -7.43 10.20 -3.26
N TYR A 201 -6.95 9.56 -4.33
CA TYR A 201 -5.56 9.70 -4.75
C TYR A 201 -5.25 11.08 -5.34
N ALA A 202 -6.19 11.70 -6.06
CA ALA A 202 -6.02 13.04 -6.62
C ALA A 202 -5.89 14.12 -5.51
N CYS A 203 -6.64 13.99 -4.41
CA CYS A 203 -6.53 14.87 -3.24
C CYS A 203 -5.18 14.77 -2.51
N TRP A 204 -4.46 13.65 -2.69
CA TRP A 204 -3.28 13.30 -1.92
C TRP A 204 -1.96 13.37 -2.71
N ALA A 205 -2.00 13.34 -4.04
CA ALA A 205 -0.79 13.24 -4.85
C ALA A 205 -0.02 14.57 -4.97
N PRO A 206 1.27 14.63 -4.59
CA PRO A 206 2.25 15.30 -5.42
C PRO A 206 2.50 14.40 -6.64
N THR A 207 2.31 14.91 -7.86
CA THR A 207 2.59 14.16 -9.08
C THR A 207 4.05 13.69 -9.07
N LEU A 208 4.28 12.40 -9.35
CA LEU A 208 5.62 11.81 -9.45
C LEU A 208 6.44 12.42 -10.61
N THR A 209 5.75 13.01 -11.58
CA THR A 209 6.30 13.83 -12.66
C THR A 209 5.87 15.28 -12.48
N ALA A 210 6.73 16.24 -12.81
CA ALA A 210 6.46 17.68 -12.73
C ALA A 210 5.36 18.19 -13.70
N ALA A 211 4.55 17.30 -14.28
CA ALA A 211 3.40 17.68 -15.08
C ALA A 211 2.24 18.05 -14.15
N SER A 212 1.90 19.34 -14.13
CA SER A 212 0.76 19.90 -13.42
C SER A 212 -0.55 19.40 -14.03
N THR A 213 -1.02 18.23 -13.62
CA THR A 213 -2.37 17.78 -13.98
C THR A 213 -3.16 17.38 -12.74
N ALA A 214 -4.19 18.20 -12.48
CA ALA A 214 -5.39 17.90 -11.69
C ALA A 214 -5.43 18.08 -10.16
N SER A 215 -4.42 18.62 -9.45
CA SER A 215 -4.60 19.01 -8.03
C SER A 215 -4.54 20.53 -7.83
N SER A 216 -5.66 21.12 -7.38
CA SER A 216 -5.71 22.52 -6.95
C SER A 216 -4.83 22.68 -5.69
N PRO A 217 -3.89 23.63 -5.64
CA PRO A 217 -2.90 23.73 -4.57
C PRO A 217 -3.50 24.03 -3.18
N THR A 218 -4.76 24.46 -3.09
CA THR A 218 -5.43 24.89 -1.86
C THR A 218 -6.05 23.76 -1.02
N ALA A 219 -6.08 22.50 -1.49
CA ALA A 219 -6.74 21.39 -0.80
C ALA A 219 -5.93 20.07 -0.74
N ARG A 220 -4.59 20.13 -0.90
CA ARG A 220 -3.75 18.91 -0.82
C ARG A 220 -3.77 18.33 0.60
N GLY A 221 -4.00 17.02 0.70
CA GLY A 221 -4.03 16.30 1.99
C GLY A 221 -5.39 16.30 2.69
N VAL A 222 -6.44 16.87 2.08
CA VAL A 222 -7.81 16.91 2.61
C VAL A 222 -8.71 16.02 1.77
N LEU A 223 -9.48 15.14 2.41
CA LEU A 223 -10.46 14.28 1.73
C LEU A 223 -11.80 15.01 1.56
N SER A 224 -11.96 15.79 0.49
CA SER A 224 -13.20 16.47 0.15
C SER A 224 -13.58 16.32 -1.32
N THR A 225 -14.88 16.42 -1.64
CA THR A 225 -15.39 16.47 -3.02
C THR A 225 -15.51 17.89 -3.56
N THR A 226 -15.24 18.90 -2.73
CA THR A 226 -15.37 20.31 -3.10
C THR A 226 -14.21 20.71 -4.00
N SER A 227 -14.49 20.85 -5.29
CA SER A 227 -13.73 21.77 -6.12
C SER A 227 -13.88 23.14 -5.49
N SER A 228 -12.80 23.72 -4.96
CA SER A 228 -12.77 25.15 -4.65
C SER A 228 -13.20 25.88 -5.91
N SER A 229 -14.41 26.43 -5.91
CA SER A 229 -14.92 27.28 -6.99
C SER A 229 -13.88 28.35 -7.26
N ILE A 230 -13.27 28.28 -8.44
CA ILE A 230 -12.45 29.37 -8.98
C ILE A 230 -13.45 30.50 -9.24
N SER A 231 -13.50 31.47 -8.34
CA SER A 231 -14.05 32.81 -8.59
C SER A 231 -13.02 33.66 -9.32
#